data_AF-A0A7J4JTS3-F1
#
_entry.id   AF-A0A7J4JTS3-F1
#
_cell.length_a   1.000
_cell.length_b   1.000
_cell.length_c   1.000
_cell.angle_alpha   90.00
_cell.angle_beta   90.00
_cell.angle_gamma   90.00
#
_symmetry.space_group_name_H-M   'P 1'
#
loop_
_entity.id
_entity.type
_entity.pdbx_description
1 polymer ?
#
loop_
_entity_poly.entity_id
_entity_poly.type
_entity_poly.pdbx_seq_one_letter_code
_entity_poly.pdbx_strand_id
1 'polypeptide(L)' 'NPTPIKVPCHRVVGNCGRIGGFALGRKKKKELLEKEGVKLKKGNVKDFEKKFYKF' A
#
# COMPACT_ATOMS: atom_id res chain seq x y z
N ASN A 1 -1.94 -14.30 1.68
CA ASN A 1 -1.51 -14.35 0.27
C ASN A 1 -0.21 -15.14 0.19
N PRO A 2 -0.22 -16.35 -0.38
CA PRO A 2 0.96 -17.22 -0.48
C PRO A 2 2.03 -16.74 -1.48
N THR A 3 1.72 -15.79 -2.39
CA THR A 3 2.71 -15.24 -3.35
C THR A 3 2.65 -13.70 -3.44
N PRO A 4 3.26 -12.98 -2.47
CA PRO A 4 3.16 -11.51 -2.35
C PRO A 4 3.75 -10.70 -3.51
N ILE A 5 4.55 -11.32 -4.38
CA ILE A 5 5.23 -10.67 -5.50
C ILE A 5 4.42 -10.80 -6.80
N LYS A 6 3.74 -11.93 -7.00
CA LYS A 6 2.94 -12.20 -8.20
C LYS A 6 1.56 -11.54 -8.12
N VAL A 7 1.01 -11.44 -6.92
CA VAL A 7 -0.23 -10.72 -6.62
C VAL A 7 0.13 -9.48 -5.81
N PRO A 8 -0.12 -8.24 -6.30
CA PRO A 8 0.33 -7.00 -5.68
C PRO A 8 -0.48 -6.63 -4.44
N CYS A 9 -0.49 -7.49 -3.42
CA CYS A 9 -1.24 -7.28 -2.18
C CYS A 9 -0.70 -6.10 -1.34
N HIS A 10 0.47 -5.56 -1.69
CA HIS A 10 0.99 -4.31 -1.10
C HIS A 10 0.20 -3.08 -1.54
N ARG A 11 -0.50 -3.13 -2.69
CA ARG A 11 -1.34 -2.03 -3.20
C ARG A 11 -2.66 -1.86 -2.45
N VAL A 12 -3.11 -2.88 -1.73
CA VAL A 12 -4.36 -2.82 -0.95
C VAL A 12 -4.09 -2.14 0.40
N VAL A 13 -4.76 -1.03 0.65
CA VAL A 13 -4.68 -0.27 1.92
C VAL A 13 -6.08 -0.14 2.54
N GLY A 14 -6.16 0.23 3.82
CA GLY A 14 -7.47 0.42 4.47
C GLY A 14 -8.23 1.61 3.86
N ASN A 15 -9.55 1.65 4.06
CA ASN A 15 -10.44 2.67 3.50
C ASN A 15 -9.99 4.13 3.80
N CYS A 16 -9.35 4.37 4.95
CA CYS A 16 -8.80 5.69 5.29
C CYS A 16 -7.37 5.94 4.74
N GLY A 17 -6.90 5.14 3.78
CA GLY A 17 -5.52 5.18 3.28
C GLY A 17 -4.49 4.58 4.24
N ARG A 18 -4.91 3.94 5.34
CA ARG A 18 -3.99 3.41 6.36
C ARG A 18 -3.26 2.17 5.87
N ILE A 19 -1.95 2.13 6.10
CA ILE A 19 -1.13 0.94 5.80
C ILE A 19 -1.49 -0.19 6.77
N GLY A 20 -2.26 -1.15 6.27
CA GLY A 20 -2.64 -2.36 7.00
C GLY A 20 -1.51 -3.41 7.06
N GLY A 21 -1.88 -4.62 7.50
CA GLY A 21 -0.98 -5.77 7.53
C GLY A 21 -0.43 -6.14 6.15
N PHE A 22 0.76 -6.75 6.15
CA PHE A 22 1.40 -7.31 4.96
C PHE A 22 2.15 -8.58 5.35
N ALA A 23 2.10 -9.60 4.49
CA ALA A 23 2.73 -10.90 4.77
C ALA A 23 4.25 -10.79 5.01
N LEU A 24 4.91 -9.85 4.33
CA LEU A 24 6.36 -9.58 4.50
C LEU A 24 6.63 -8.42 5.50
N GLY A 25 5.63 -8.04 6.29
CA GLY A 25 5.72 -6.95 7.25
C GLY A 25 5.42 -5.56 6.68
N ARG A 26 4.98 -4.65 7.55
CA ARG A 26 4.55 -3.30 7.15
C ARG A 26 5.67 -2.50 6.49
N LYS A 27 6.94 -2.69 6.90
CA LYS A 27 8.10 -1.97 6.31
C LYS A 27 8.25 -2.29 4.83
N LYS A 28 8.24 -3.57 4.45
CA LYS A 28 8.34 -4.03 3.06
C LYS A 28 7.19 -3.49 2.20
N LYS A 29 5.97 -3.44 2.75
CA LYS A 29 4.80 -2.84 2.08
C LYS A 29 5.02 -1.36 1.79
N LYS A 30 5.57 -0.60 2.75
CA LYS A 30 5.89 0.82 2.55
C LYS A 30 6.93 1.01 1.46
N GLU A 31 8.02 0.25 1.49
CA GLU A 31 9.08 0.31 0.47
C GLU A 31 8.57 -0.02 -0.93
N LEU A 32 7.70 -1.02 -1.07
CA LEU A 32 7.10 -1.37 -2.37
C LEU A 32 6.18 -0.27 -2.88
N LEU A 33 5.33 0.29 -2.02
CA LEU A 33 4.45 1.42 -2.36
C LEU A 33 5.26 2.67 -2.75
N GLU A 34 6.33 2.98 -2.01
CA GLU A 34 7.24 4.09 -2.32
C GLU A 34 7.96 3.89 -3.65
N LYS A 35 8.40 2.66 -3.97
CA LYS A 35 8.96 2.31 -5.28
C LYS A 35 7.96 2.47 -6.43
N GLU A 36 6.67 2.32 -6.15
CA GLU A 36 5.58 2.59 -7.10
C GLU A 36 5.19 4.08 -7.16
N GLY A 37 5.91 4.96 -6.44
CA GLY A 37 5.64 6.40 -6.42
C GLY A 37 4.50 6.79 -5.47
N VAL A 38 4.06 5.91 -4.59
CA VAL A 38 3.07 6.19 -3.55
C VAL A 38 3.75 6.84 -2.35
N LYS A 39 3.48 8.13 -2.13
CA LYS A 39 4.00 8.86 -0.97
C LYS A 39 3.24 8.44 0.29
N LEU A 40 3.97 8.19 1.37
CA LEU A 40 3.39 7.81 2.66
C LEU A 40 3.64 8.92 3.69
N LYS A 41 2.64 9.25 4.51
CA LYS A 41 2.74 10.22 5.61
C LYS A 41 2.23 9.59 6.90
N LYS A 42 3.10 9.49 7.92
CA LYS A 42 2.78 8.90 9.25
C LYS A 42 2.10 7.51 9.19
N GLY A 43 2.36 6.71 8.16
CA GLY A 43 1.74 5.38 7.99
C GLY A 43 0.42 5.35 7.22
N ASN A 44 0.03 6.48 6.61
CA ASN A 44 -1.09 6.57 5.66
C ASN A 44 -0.59 6.94 4.26
N VAL A 45 -1.33 6.56 3.23
CA VAL A 45 -1.09 6.96 1.84
C VAL A 45 -1.44 8.44 1.69
N LYS A 46 -0.46 9.24 1.26
CA LYS A 46 -0.65 10.64 0.89
C LYS A 46 -1.29 10.71 -0.50
N ASP A 47 -2.22 11.64 -0.69
CA ASP A 47 -2.97 11.79 -1.94
C ASP A 47 -3.81 10.55 -2.29
N PHE A 48 -4.28 9.82 -1.26
CA PHE A 48 -5.09 8.60 -1.41
C PHE A 48 -6.27 8.81 -2.36
N GLU A 49 -6.98 9.93 -2.23
CA GLU A 49 -8.13 10.29 -3.08
C GLU A 49 -7.79 10.40 -4.57
N LYS A 50 -6.57 10.85 -4.91
CA LYS A 50 -6.12 10.98 -6.31
C LYS A 50 -5.62 9.65 -6.89
N LYS A 51 -5.28 8.69 -6.04
CA LYS A 51 -4.75 7.38 -6.41
C LYS A 51 -5.75 6.25 -6.16
N PHE A 52 -6.96 6.59 -5.74
CA PHE A 52 -8.04 5.65 -5.51
C PHE A 52 -8.69 5.30 -6.84
N TYR A 53 -8.66 4.01 -7.19
CA TYR A 53 -9.37 3.52 -8.37
C TYR A 53 -10.86 3.44 -8.01
N LYS A 54 -11.68 4.29 -8.65
CA LYS A 54 -13.14 4.21 -8.63
C LYS A 54 -13.59 3.50 -9.89
N PHE A 55 -14.41 2.46 -9.72
CA PHE A 55 -15.17 1.80 -10.78
C PHE A 55 -16.40 2.64 -11.12
#